data_AF-A0A1L5ND12-F1
#
_entry.id   AF-A0A1L5ND12-F1
#
_cell.length_a   1.000
_cell.length_b   1.000
_cell.length_c   1.000
_cell.angle_alpha   90.00
_cell.angle_beta   90.00
_cell.angle_gamma   90.00
#
_symmetry.space_group_name_H-M   'P 1'
#
loop_
_entity.id
_entity.type
_entity.pdbx_description
1 polymer ?
#
loop_
_entity_poly.entity_id
_entity_poly.type
_entity_poly.pdbx_seq_one_letter_code
_entity_poly.pdbx_strand_id
1 'polypeptide(L)'
;MYQSPHFREDDLATEHQLIRAHPWVVDAPEDFIRAQLKGIIGVELEIAAIEGKWKVSQNRPAAGREGVAAGVGGTTGEAEMLDLVKRSGRLEGNH
;
A
#
# COMPACT_ATOMS: atom_id res chain seq x y z
N MET A 1 -18.13 9.60 12.69
CA MET A 1 -17.67 10.80 11.98
C MET A 1 -17.96 10.56 10.49
N TYR A 2 -19.00 11.17 9.94
CA TYR A 2 -19.39 11.01 8.52
C TYR A 2 -18.60 12.03 7.70
N GLN A 3 -17.67 11.56 6.86
CA GLN A 3 -17.15 12.39 5.76
C GLN A 3 -18.12 12.28 4.59
N SER A 4 -18.62 13.42 4.12
CA SER A 4 -19.54 13.48 2.98
C SER A 4 -18.84 12.99 1.69
N PRO A 5 -19.52 12.25 0.78
CA PRO A 5 -18.90 11.65 -0.41
C PRO A 5 -18.27 12.66 -1.38
N HIS A 6 -18.59 13.95 -1.23
CA HIS A 6 -18.13 15.01 -2.12
C HIS A 6 -16.78 15.62 -1.72
N PHE A 7 -16.14 15.17 -0.64
CA PHE A 7 -14.81 15.61 -0.20
C PHE A 7 -13.91 14.40 0.16
N ARG A 8 -13.89 13.38 -0.70
CA ARG A 8 -12.84 12.38 -0.70
C ARG A 8 -11.95 12.65 -1.91
N GLU A 9 -10.73 13.08 -1.65
CA GLU A 9 -9.68 13.15 -2.65
C GLU A 9 -8.88 11.85 -2.54
N ASP A 10 -8.90 11.04 -3.60
CA ASP A 10 -8.19 9.76 -3.67
C ASP A 10 -7.02 9.82 -4.68
N ASP A 11 -6.85 10.97 -5.37
CA ASP A 11 -5.71 11.17 -6.26
C ASP A 11 -4.45 11.53 -5.47
N LEU A 12 -3.54 10.57 -5.40
CA LEU A 12 -2.21 10.71 -4.80
C LEU A 12 -1.45 11.94 -5.34
N ALA A 13 -1.62 12.31 -6.61
CA ALA A 13 -0.92 13.47 -7.15
C ALA A 13 -1.44 14.78 -6.51
N THR A 14 -2.75 14.88 -6.33
CA THR A 14 -3.41 15.99 -5.64
C THR A 14 -3.03 16.03 -4.15
N GLU A 15 -3.03 14.89 -3.46
CA GLU A 15 -2.56 14.80 -2.07
C GLU A 15 -1.10 15.28 -1.91
N HIS A 16 -0.21 14.82 -2.78
CA HIS A 16 1.19 15.26 -2.78
C HIS A 16 1.36 16.75 -3.10
N GLN A 17 0.49 17.34 -3.92
CA GLN A 17 0.51 18.79 -4.19
C GLN A 17 0.07 19.59 -2.97
N LEU A 18 -0.96 19.16 -2.25
CA LEU A 18 -1.44 19.83 -1.03
C LEU A 18 -0.37 19.86 0.06
N ILE A 19 0.39 18.77 0.24
CA ILE A 19 1.52 18.71 1.19
C ILE A 19 2.63 19.69 0.78
N ARG A 20 2.93 19.84 -0.51
CA ARG A 20 3.95 20.78 -1.01
C ARG A 20 3.53 22.25 -0.89
N ALA A 21 2.24 22.56 -0.98
CA ALA A 21 1.73 23.93 -0.89
C ALA A 21 1.93 24.55 0.51
N HIS A 22 2.00 23.71 1.55
CA HIS A 22 2.22 24.11 2.94
C HIS A 22 3.43 23.35 3.51
N PRO A 23 4.67 23.73 3.11
CA PRO A 23 5.85 23.03 3.56
C PRO A 23 5.99 23.16 5.08
N TRP A 24 6.27 22.04 5.75
CA TRP A 24 6.62 22.08 7.16
C TRP A 24 7.97 22.77 7.33
N VAL A 25 8.02 23.75 8.23
CA VAL A 25 9.24 24.52 8.52
C VAL A 25 9.80 24.05 9.85
N VAL A 26 11.11 23.88 9.91
CA VAL A 26 11.83 23.63 11.17
C VAL A 26 12.13 24.99 11.79
N ASP A 27 11.39 25.35 12.84
CA ASP A 27 11.65 26.54 13.66
C ASP A 27 12.53 26.16 14.86
N ALA A 28 13.84 26.01 14.60
CA ALA A 28 14.82 25.67 15.63
C ALA A 28 16.15 26.40 15.41
N PRO A 29 16.86 26.82 16.48
CA PRO A 29 18.19 27.39 16.35
C PRO A 29 19.21 26.41 15.73
N GLU A 30 20.16 26.95 14.98
CA GLU A 30 21.21 26.18 14.30
C GLU A 30 21.98 25.25 15.25
N ASP A 31 22.32 25.73 16.45
CA ASP A 31 23.05 24.93 17.44
C ASP A 31 22.24 23.73 17.95
N PHE A 32 20.92 23.88 18.05
CA PHE A 32 20.02 22.79 18.43
C PHE A 32 19.98 21.73 17.33
N ILE A 33 19.84 22.13 16.07
CA ILE A 33 19.86 21.22 14.91
C ILE A 33 21.19 20.45 14.87
N ARG A 34 22.31 21.16 15.02
CA ARG A 34 23.66 20.56 15.02
C ARG A 34 23.87 19.56 16.15
N ALA A 35 23.29 19.81 17.33
CA ALA A 35 23.34 18.87 18.44
C ALA A 35 22.57 17.57 18.13
N GLN A 36 21.37 17.69 17.55
CA GLN A 36 20.53 16.54 17.17
C GLN A 36 21.20 15.66 16.10
N LEU A 37 21.87 16.28 15.12
CA LEU A 37 22.56 15.55 14.06
C LEU A 37 23.67 14.61 14.56
N LYS A 38 24.29 14.88 15.72
CA LYS A 38 25.36 14.03 16.28
C LYS A 38 24.90 12.63 16.66
N GLY A 39 23.60 12.45 16.92
CA GLY A 39 23.00 11.15 17.27
C GLY A 39 22.39 10.41 16.08
N ILE A 40 22.44 10.98 14.88
CA ILE A 40 21.76 10.44 13.70
C ILE A 40 22.79 9.76 12.80
N ILE A 41 22.53 8.49 12.47
CA ILE A 41 23.29 7.73 11.48
C ILE A 41 22.46 7.70 10.20
N GLY A 42 22.97 8.36 9.16
CA GLY A 42 22.37 8.29 7.82
C GLY A 42 22.63 6.92 7.19
N VAL A 43 21.60 6.33 6.59
CA VAL A 43 21.72 5.14 5.74
C VAL A 43 21.12 5.46 4.37
N GLU A 44 21.77 4.96 3.33
CA GLU A 44 21.28 5.06 1.96
C GLU A 44 20.98 3.64 1.45
N LEU A 45 19.80 3.48 0.85
CA LEU A 45 19.35 2.22 0.28
C LEU A 45 19.07 2.44 -1.20
N GLU A 46 19.95 1.94 -2.05
CA GLU A 46 19.71 1.90 -3.48
C GLU A 46 18.63 0.86 -3.79
N ILE A 47 17.58 1.27 -4.51
CA ILE A 47 16.53 0.35 -4.95
C ILE A 47 17.08 -0.50 -6.10
N ALA A 48 17.57 -1.70 -5.79
CA ALA A 48 18.05 -2.64 -6.79
C ALA A 48 16.90 -3.39 -7.50
N ALA A 49 15.87 -3.78 -6.74
CA ALA A 49 14.67 -4.45 -7.24
C ALA A 49 13.51 -4.27 -6.26
N ILE A 50 12.29 -4.35 -6.79
CA ILE A 50 11.06 -4.39 -5.99
C ILE A 50 10.35 -5.70 -6.33
N GLU A 51 10.20 -6.57 -5.34
CA GLU A 51 9.49 -7.85 -5.49
C GLU A 51 8.19 -7.83 -4.69
N GLY A 52 7.07 -8.02 -5.38
CA GLY A 52 5.76 -8.17 -4.76
C GLY A 52 5.42 -9.64 -4.51
N LYS A 53 4.98 -9.96 -3.28
CA LYS A 53 4.43 -11.29 -2.97
C LYS A 53 2.94 -11.21 -2.67
N TRP A 54 2.13 -11.67 -3.60
CA TRP A 54 0.69 -11.84 -3.38
C TRP A 54 0.46 -12.95 -2.35
N LYS A 55 -0.29 -12.67 -1.28
CA LYS A 55 -0.69 -13.66 -0.27
C LYS A 55 -2.17 -13.97 -0.41
N VAL A 56 -2.54 -14.72 -1.45
CA VAL A 56 -3.93 -15.07 -1.77
C VAL A 56 -4.22 -16.56 -1.56
N SER A 57 -3.80 -17.09 -0.41
CA SER A 57 -4.13 -18.46 0.01
C SER A 57 -3.63 -19.57 -0.95
N GLN A 58 -2.51 -19.33 -1.65
CA GLN A 58 -2.00 -20.25 -2.67
C GLN A 58 -1.63 -21.64 -2.11
N ASN A 59 -1.37 -21.77 -0.80
CA ASN A 59 -0.98 -23.04 -0.17
C ASN A 59 -2.15 -23.80 0.48
N ARG A 60 -3.40 -23.52 0.08
CA ARG A 60 -4.58 -24.30 0.51
C ARG A 60 -4.95 -25.38 -0.52
N PRO A 61 -5.65 -26.45 -0.12
CA PRO A 61 -6.31 -27.39 -1.05
C PRO A 61 -7.33 -26.67 -1.94
N ALA A 62 -7.67 -27.24 -3.11
CA ALA A 62 -8.56 -26.63 -4.11
C ALA A 62 -9.89 -26.13 -3.52
N ALA A 63 -10.56 -26.96 -2.72
CA ALA A 63 -11.80 -26.59 -2.01
C ALA A 63 -11.64 -25.37 -1.10
N GLY A 64 -10.46 -25.19 -0.50
CA GLY A 64 -10.15 -24.01 0.31
C GLY A 64 -9.93 -22.74 -0.51
N ARG A 65 -9.49 -22.85 -1.77
CA ARG A 65 -9.33 -21.71 -2.69
C ARG A 65 -10.67 -21.30 -3.28
N GLU A 66 -11.51 -22.26 -3.64
CA GLU A 66 -12.88 -22.03 -4.12
C GLU A 66 -13.73 -21.32 -3.07
N GLY A 67 -13.64 -21.75 -1.80
CA GLY A 67 -14.33 -21.07 -0.70
C GLY A 67 -13.90 -19.62 -0.49
N VAL A 68 -12.60 -19.32 -0.66
CA VAL A 68 -12.08 -17.94 -0.59
C VAL A 68 -12.58 -17.11 -1.77
N ALA A 69 -12.53 -17.63 -2.99
CA ALA A 69 -13.04 -16.92 -4.17
C ALA A 69 -14.56 -16.65 -4.07
N ALA A 70 -15.34 -17.61 -3.57
CA ALA A 70 -16.77 -17.44 -3.35
C ALA A 70 -17.07 -16.39 -2.26
N GLY A 71 -16.29 -16.38 -1.17
CA GLY A 71 -16.44 -15.38 -0.10
C GLY A 71 -16.10 -13.96 -0.56
N VAL A 72 -14.98 -13.80 -1.28
CA VAL A 72 -14.51 -12.50 -1.81
C VAL A 72 -15.41 -11.98 -2.94
N GLY A 73 -16.04 -12.87 -3.72
CA GLY A 73 -16.99 -12.45 -4.76
C GLY A 73 -18.32 -11.88 -4.22
N GLY A 74 -18.62 -12.08 -2.93
CA GLY A 74 -19.84 -11.61 -2.27
C GLY A 74 -19.76 -10.18 -1.72
N THR A 75 -18.60 -9.54 -1.79
CA THR A 75 -18.28 -8.26 -1.14
C THR A 75 -18.08 -7.16 -2.19
N THR A 76 -18.83 -6.06 -2.06
CA THR A 76 -18.75 -4.91 -2.97
C THR A 76 -17.35 -4.26 -2.89
N GLY A 77 -16.68 -4.12 -4.04
CA GLY A 77 -15.37 -3.45 -4.14
C GLY A 77 -14.16 -4.40 -4.18
N GLU A 78 -14.37 -5.72 -4.11
CA GLU A 78 -13.26 -6.69 -4.06
C GLU A 78 -12.96 -7.37 -5.40
N ALA A 79 -13.41 -6.80 -6.51
CA ALA A 79 -13.24 -7.36 -7.86
C ALA A 79 -11.76 -7.62 -8.22
N GLU A 80 -10.87 -6.70 -7.85
CA GLU A 80 -9.42 -6.84 -8.08
C GLU A 80 -8.81 -7.95 -7.21
N MET A 81 -9.25 -8.07 -5.95
CA MET A 81 -8.85 -9.16 -5.06
C MET A 81 -9.33 -10.53 -5.56
N LEU A 82 -10.55 -10.60 -6.09
CA LEU A 82 -11.08 -11.83 -6.70
C LEU A 82 -10.27 -12.26 -7.92
N ASP A 83 -9.95 -11.33 -8.82
CA ASP A 83 -9.10 -11.58 -9.98
C ASP A 83 -7.71 -12.05 -9.56
N LEU A 84 -7.12 -11.44 -8.52
CA LEU A 84 -5.84 -11.82 -7.99
C LEU A 84 -5.84 -13.24 -7.39
N VAL A 85 -6.89 -13.62 -6.65
CA VAL A 85 -7.08 -14.98 -6.11
C VAL A 85 -7.16 -16.01 -7.24
N LYS A 86 -7.88 -15.70 -8.34
CA LYS A 86 -8.01 -16.60 -9.50
C LYS A 86 -6.69 -16.81 -10.23
N ARG A 87 -5.99 -15.73 -10.59
CA ARG A 87 -4.74 -15.76 -11.36
C ARG A 87 -3.57 -16.34 -10.57
N SER A 88 -3.44 -15.95 -9.30
CA SER A 88 -2.26 -16.30 -8.48
C SER A 88 -2.47 -17.58 -7.67
N GLY A 89 -3.73 -18.02 -7.48
CA GLY A 89 -4.10 -19.25 -6.78
C GLY A 89 -3.95 -20.53 -7.60
N ARG A 90 -3.45 -20.46 -8.85
CA ARG A 90 -3.41 -21.57 -9.83
C ARG A 90 -4.78 -22.23 -10.05
N LEU A 91 -5.85 -21.44 -10.18
CA LEU A 91 -7.16 -21.95 -10.58
C LEU A 91 -7.31 -21.97 -12.11
N GLU A 92 -6.61 -21.08 -12.81
CA GLU A 92 -6.39 -21.16 -14.25
C GLU A 92 -4.92 -21.53 -14.47
N GLY A 93 -4.68 -22.75 -14.94
CA GLY A 93 -3.35 -23.27 -15.21
C GLY A 93 -2.77 -22.63 -16.47
N ASN A 94 -1.57 -22.07 -16.33
CA ASN A 94 -0.67 -21.92 -17.47
C ASN A 94 -0.16 -23.32 -17.84
N HIS A 95 -0.54 -23.81 -19.03
CA HIS A 95 0.20 -24.86 -19.73
C HIS A 95 1.58 -24.34 -20.14
#